data_AF-A0A923UUL9-F1
#
_entry.id   AF-A0A923UUL9-F1
#
_cell.length_a   1.000
_cell.length_b   1.000
_cell.length_c   1.000
_cell.angle_alpha   90.00
_cell.angle_beta   90.00
_cell.angle_gamma   90.00
#
_symmetry.space_group_name_H-M   'P 1'
#
loop_
_entity.id
_entity.type
_entity.pdbx_description
1 polymer ?
#
loop_
_entity_poly.entity_id
_entity_poly.type
_entity_poly.pdbx_seq_one_letter_code
_entity_poly.pdbx_strand_id
1 'polypeptide(L)'
;MQSLWMLFASFVFAIMGVCVKLASLQYATTEIVLYRGLTGVLFLGIYIHLQHGTFRTRHGWQHLTRGAIGVTALWLWFFSISLLPLATAMTLNYIAPIWMAAILF
;
A
#
# COMPACT_ATOMS: atom_id res chain seq x y z
N MET A 1 -0.54 25.61 7.22
CA MET A 1 -0.95 24.52 8.13
C MET A 1 -1.13 23.15 7.44
N GLN A 2 -0.46 22.88 6.30
CA GLN A 2 -0.52 21.57 5.61
C GLN A 2 0.81 20.78 5.70
N SER A 3 1.93 21.45 5.93
CA SER A 3 3.27 20.84 6.02
C SER A 3 3.44 19.90 7.22
N LEU A 4 2.80 20.20 8.35
CA LEU A 4 2.81 19.37 9.55
C LEU A 4 2.17 17.99 9.31
N TRP A 5 1.11 17.94 8.50
CA TRP A 5 0.46 16.69 8.12
C TRP A 5 1.33 15.83 7.20
N MET A 6 2.09 16.46 6.29
CA MET A 6 3.07 15.74 5.46
C MET A 6 4.21 15.16 6.30
N LEU A 7 4.74 15.92 7.26
CA LEU A 7 5.80 15.42 8.16
C LEU A 7 5.31 14.22 8.98
N PHE A 8 4.11 14.34 9.55
CA PHE A 8 3.51 13.25 10.31
C PHE A 8 3.24 12.00 9.44
N ALA A 9 2.72 12.19 8.23
CA ALA A 9 2.51 11.09 7.29
C ALA A 9 3.84 10.40 6.94
N SER A 10 4.88 11.16 6.59
CA SER A 10 6.21 10.62 6.30
C SER A 10 6.81 9.86 7.48
N PHE A 11 6.61 10.35 8.71
CA PHE A 11 7.06 9.67 9.93
C PHE A 11 6.36 8.32 10.13
N VAL A 12 5.03 8.27 9.96
CA VAL A 12 4.26 7.01 10.06
C VAL A 12 4.66 6.03 8.95
N PHE A 13 4.92 6.52 7.73
CA PHE A 13 5.42 5.68 6.64
C PHE A 13 6.82 5.12 6.92
N ALA A 14 7.71 5.90 7.54
CA ALA A 14 9.03 5.44 7.94
C ALA A 14 8.94 4.34 9.00
N ILE A 15 8.12 4.52 10.04
CA ILE A 15 7.86 3.50 11.07
C ILE A 15 7.33 2.22 10.43
N MET A 16 6.36 2.35 9.53
CA MET A 16 5.80 1.22 8.82
C MET A 16 6.86 0.44 8.03
N GLY A 17 7.77 1.13 7.32
CA GLY A 17 8.87 0.49 6.59
C GLY A 17 9.81 -0.31 7.49
N VAL A 18 10.13 0.22 8.67
CA VAL A 18 10.98 -0.47 9.67
C VAL A 18 10.25 -1.68 10.26
N CYS A 19 8.99 -1.54 10.67
CA CYS A 19 8.18 -2.64 11.19
C CYS A 19 8.03 -3.78 10.18
N VAL A 20 7.84 -3.46 8.91
CA VAL A 20 7.76 -4.44 7.82
C VAL A 20 9.08 -5.18 7.66
N LYS A 21 10.21 -4.45 7.69
CA LYS A 21 11.51 -5.08 7.54
C LYS A 21 11.86 -6.01 8.70
N LEU A 22 11.48 -5.63 9.93
CA LEU A 22 11.59 -6.49 11.11
C LEU A 22 10.67 -7.71 11.02
N ALA A 23 9.42 -7.53 10.58
CA ALA A 23 8.48 -8.63 10.41
C ALA A 23 8.88 -9.61 9.30
N SER A 24 9.51 -9.11 8.22
CA SER A 24 10.00 -9.91 7.10
C SER A 24 11.18 -10.83 7.47
N LEU A 25 11.79 -10.68 8.65
CA LEU A 25 12.80 -11.60 9.16
C LEU A 25 12.19 -12.88 9.76
N GLN A 26 10.92 -12.85 10.15
CA GLN A 26 10.23 -13.97 10.82
C GLN A 26 9.04 -14.52 10.03
N TYR A 27 8.40 -13.70 9.19
CA TYR A 27 7.17 -14.04 8.47
C TYR A 27 7.32 -13.86 6.98
N ALA A 28 6.64 -14.71 6.20
CA ALA A 28 6.63 -14.59 4.76
C ALA A 28 5.96 -13.26 4.38
N THR A 29 6.57 -12.54 3.44
CA THR A 29 6.07 -11.27 2.91
C THR A 29 4.60 -11.34 2.48
N THR A 30 4.18 -12.51 1.99
CA THR A 30 2.82 -12.84 1.59
C THR A 30 1.83 -12.75 2.75
N GLU A 31 2.18 -13.23 3.95
CA GLU A 31 1.32 -13.20 5.14
C GLU A 31 1.14 -11.76 5.65
N ILE A 32 2.22 -10.97 5.67
CA ILE A 32 2.18 -9.57 6.11
C ILE A 32 1.23 -8.75 5.21
N VAL A 33 1.30 -8.95 3.89
CA VAL A 33 0.41 -8.27 2.94
C VAL A 33 -1.03 -8.75 3.08
N LEU A 34 -1.24 -10.05 3.31
CA LEU A 34 -2.57 -10.62 3.51
C LEU A 34 -3.24 -10.05 4.76
N TYR A 35 -2.54 -10.02 5.91
CA TYR A 35 -3.06 -9.40 7.14
C TYR A 35 -3.36 -7.92 6.96
N ARG A 36 -2.48 -7.17 6.28
CA ARG A 36 -2.70 -5.74 6.02
C ARG A 36 -3.93 -5.50 5.14
N GLY A 37 -4.10 -6.32 4.10
CA GLY A 37 -5.27 -6.28 3.23
C GLY A 37 -6.55 -6.60 4.00
N LEU A 38 -6.52 -7.61 4.88
CA LEU A 38 -7.66 -8.05 5.69
C LEU A 38 -8.09 -6.96 6.68
N THR A 39 -7.14 -6.33 7.37
CA THR A 39 -7.42 -5.19 8.26
C THR A 39 -7.99 -4.01 7.49
N GLY A 40 -7.48 -3.72 6.29
CA GLY A 40 -8.03 -2.68 5.42
C GLY A 40 -9.48 -2.94 5.00
N VAL A 41 -9.79 -4.18 4.63
CA VAL A 41 -11.16 -4.60 4.28
C VAL A 41 -12.10 -4.52 5.49
N LEU A 42 -11.64 -4.95 6.67
CA LEU A 42 -12.43 -4.85 7.91
C LEU A 42 -12.75 -3.40 8.27
N PHE A 43 -11.75 -2.51 8.29
CA PHE A 43 -11.97 -1.09 8.59
C PHE A 43 -12.90 -0.43 7.57
N LEU A 44 -12.71 -0.71 6.29
CA LEU A 44 -13.56 -0.16 5.24
C LEU A 44 -15.00 -0.70 5.36
N GLY A 45 -15.16 -1.99 5.67
CA GLY A 45 -16.47 -2.61 5.90
C GLY A 45 -17.20 -2.00 7.09
N ILE A 46 -16.50 -1.78 8.21
CA ILE A 46 -17.05 -1.09 9.40
C ILE A 46 -17.46 0.34 9.03
N TYR A 47 -16.62 1.07 8.29
CA TYR A 47 -16.91 2.44 7.88
C TYR A 47 -18.14 2.53 6.97
N ILE A 48 -18.28 1.61 6.00
CA ILE A 48 -19.46 1.54 5.12
C ILE A 48 -20.72 1.20 5.92
N HIS A 49 -20.62 0.28 6.87
CA HIS A 49 -21.72 -0.05 7.78
C HIS A 49 -22.17 1.15 8.62
N LEU A 50 -21.22 1.91 9.18
CA LEU A 50 -21.52 3.11 9.97
C LEU A 50 -22.13 4.24 9.14
N GLN A 51 -21.77 4.36 7.86
CA GLN A 51 -22.28 5.38 6.95
C GLN A 51 -23.64 5.01 6.29
N HIS A 52 -24.20 3.83 6.58
CA HIS A 52 -25.42 3.31 5.93
C HIS A 52 -25.32 3.36 4.38
N GLY A 53 -24.11 3.20 3.85
CA GLY A 53 -23.82 3.32 2.43
C GLY A 53 -24.27 2.08 1.66
N THR A 54 -24.83 2.28 0.47
CA THR A 54 -25.21 1.18 -0.41
C THR A 54 -23.98 0.60 -1.11
N PHE A 55 -23.70 -0.70 -0.96
CA PHE A 55 -22.61 -1.43 -1.65
C PHE A 55 -22.78 -1.56 -3.18
N ARG A 56 -23.89 -1.04 -3.73
CA ARG A 56 -24.23 -1.14 -5.16
C ARG A 56 -23.44 -0.12 -5.96
N THR A 57 -22.20 -0.47 -6.29
CA THR A 57 -21.38 0.32 -7.22
C THR A 57 -21.62 -0.17 -8.65
N ARG A 58 -22.09 0.71 -9.54
CA ARG A 58 -22.33 0.44 -10.98
C ARG A 58 -21.04 0.10 -11.75
N HIS A 59 -19.87 0.30 -11.14
CA HIS A 59 -18.54 0.12 -11.73
C HIS A 59 -17.69 -0.93 -11.00
N GLY A 60 -18.27 -2.07 -10.61
CA GLY A 60 -17.56 -3.14 -9.88
C GLY A 60 -16.25 -3.58 -10.55
N TRP A 61 -16.20 -3.57 -11.88
CA TRP A 61 -14.99 -3.89 -12.65
C TRP A 61 -13.83 -2.92 -12.40
N GLN A 62 -14.10 -1.61 -12.32
CA GLN A 62 -13.08 -0.59 -12.05
C GLN A 62 -12.56 -0.67 -10.60
N HIS A 63 -13.41 -1.10 -9.65
CA HIS A 63 -12.97 -1.38 -8.28
C HIS A 63 -12.11 -2.63 -8.19
N LEU A 64 -12.45 -3.67 -8.96
CA LEU A 64 -11.67 -4.91 -9.06
C LEU A 64 -10.29 -4.67 -9.69
N THR A 65 -10.21 -3.96 -10.82
CA THR A 65 -8.92 -3.67 -11.46
C THR A 65 -8.05 -2.79 -10.56
N ARG A 66 -8.61 -1.75 -9.93
CA ARG A 66 -7.87 -0.91 -8.98
C ARG A 66 -7.38 -1.69 -7.76
N GLY A 67 -8.22 -2.58 -7.23
CA GLY A 67 -7.86 -3.46 -6.12
C GLY A 67 -6.76 -4.44 -6.51
N ALA A 68 -6.90 -5.13 -7.65
CA ALA A 68 -5.93 -6.09 -8.14
C ALA A 68 -4.58 -5.43 -8.42
N ILE A 69 -4.56 -4.30 -9.15
CA ILE A 69 -3.33 -3.54 -9.45
C ILE A 69 -2.69 -3.01 -8.17
N GLY A 70 -3.49 -2.49 -7.22
CA GLY A 70 -2.96 -1.99 -5.96
C GLY A 70 -2.36 -3.10 -5.09
N VAL A 71 -3.02 -4.25 -5.01
CA VAL A 71 -2.54 -5.41 -4.25
C VAL A 71 -1.28 -5.99 -4.88
N THR A 72 -1.24 -6.18 -6.20
CA THR A 72 -0.04 -6.68 -6.88
C THR A 72 1.11 -5.70 -6.73
N ALA A 73 0.90 -4.39 -6.90
CA ALA A 73 1.92 -3.37 -6.70
C ALA A 73 2.49 -3.38 -5.27
N LEU A 74 1.62 -3.48 -4.26
CA LEU A 74 2.05 -3.64 -2.86
C LEU A 74 2.87 -4.92 -2.69
N TRP A 75 2.41 -6.04 -3.23
CA TRP A 75 3.08 -7.33 -3.15
C TRP A 75 4.50 -7.28 -3.76
N LEU A 76 4.62 -6.70 -4.96
CA LEU A 76 5.90 -6.46 -5.63
C LEU A 76 6.81 -5.52 -4.83
N TRP A 77 6.26 -4.46 -4.23
CA TRP A 77 7.05 -3.53 -3.42
C TRP A 77 7.59 -4.17 -2.15
N PHE A 78 6.76 -4.94 -1.44
CA PHE A 78 7.21 -5.69 -0.28
C PHE A 78 8.21 -6.80 -0.66
N PHE A 79 8.01 -7.47 -1.79
CA PHE A 79 8.95 -8.43 -2.34
C PHE A 79 10.33 -7.79 -2.62
N SER A 80 10.36 -6.58 -3.20
CA SER A 80 11.60 -5.81 -3.36
C SER A 80 12.26 -5.45 -2.03
N ILE A 81 11.50 -5.08 -0.99
CA ILE A 81 12.05 -4.79 0.35
C ILE A 81 12.62 -6.04 1.02
N SER A 82 12.06 -7.23 0.71
CA SER A 82 12.56 -8.50 1.23
C SER A 82 13.86 -8.96 0.57
N LEU A 83 14.01 -8.76 -0.76
CA LEU A 83 15.22 -9.14 -1.49
C LEU A 83 16.34 -8.11 -1.39
N LEU A 84 16.02 -6.82 -1.27
CA LEU A 84 16.99 -5.74 -1.29
C LEU A 84 17.09 -5.00 0.06
N PRO A 85 18.26 -4.40 0.37
CA PRO A 85 18.37 -3.39 1.41
C PRO A 85 17.29 -2.30 1.28
N LEU A 86 16.79 -1.79 2.42
CA LEU A 86 15.64 -0.87 2.43
C LEU A 86 15.95 0.43 1.66
N ALA A 87 17.22 0.85 1.70
CA ALA A 87 17.72 1.98 0.95
C ALA A 87 17.60 1.78 -0.57
N THR A 88 18.02 0.63 -1.12
CA THR A 88 17.95 0.37 -2.57
C THR A 88 16.52 0.17 -3.05
N ALA A 89 15.64 -0.43 -2.23
CA ALA A 89 14.21 -0.51 -2.53
C ALA A 89 13.55 0.88 -2.60
N MET A 90 13.94 1.81 -1.72
CA MET A 90 13.48 3.21 -1.78
C MET A 90 14.03 3.94 -3.01
N THR A 91 15.30 3.74 -3.35
CA THR A 91 15.89 4.32 -4.57
C THR A 91 15.16 3.85 -5.83
N LEU A 92 14.79 2.56 -5.90
CA LEU A 92 13.98 2.04 -6.99
C LEU A 92 12.60 2.70 -7.03
N ASN A 93 11.99 2.99 -5.88
CA ASN A 93 10.72 3.69 -5.81
C ASN A 93 10.80 5.14 -6.32
N TYR A 94 11.95 5.82 -6.19
CA TYR A 94 12.16 7.16 -6.76
C TYR A 94 12.15 7.19 -8.31
N ILE A 95 12.13 6.04 -8.98
CA ILE A 95 11.94 5.95 -10.44
C ILE A 95 10.45 6.02 -10.81
N ALA A 96 9.52 5.88 -9.85
CA ALA A 96 8.08 5.97 -10.10
C ALA A 96 7.63 7.23 -10.87
N PRO A 97 8.16 8.46 -10.61
CA PRO A 97 7.82 9.65 -11.40
C PRO A 97 8.20 9.52 -12.88
N ILE A 98 9.29 8.80 -13.19
CA ILE A 98 9.74 8.57 -14.57
C ILE A 98 8.73 7.67 -15.29
N TRP A 99 8.30 6.58 -14.64
CA TRP A 99 7.26 5.72 -15.18
C TRP A 99 5.91 6.42 -15.33
N MET A 100 5.54 7.28 -14.37
CA MET A 100 4.33 8.10 -14.48
C MET A 100 4.41 9.04 -15.68
N ALA A 101 5.54 9.72 -15.89
CA ALA A 101 5.74 10.60 -17.04
C ALA A 101 5.70 9.84 -18.38
N ALA A 102 6.27 8.62 -18.43
CA ALA A 102 6.31 7.80 -19.64
C ALA A 102 4.96 7.17 -20.02
N ILE A 103 4.10 6.84 -19.06
CA ILE A 103 2.79 6.22 -19.29
C ILE A 103 1.68 7.27 -19.56
N LEU A 104 1.86 8.48 -19.03
CA LEU A 104 0.87 9.57 -19.18
C LEU A 104 0.98 10.30 -20.53
N PHE A 105 2.11 10.19 -21.22
CA PHE A 105 2.31 10.68 -22.59
C PHE A 105 1.83 9.66 -23.62
#